data_AF-A0A2E4YAG1-F1
#
_entry.id   AF-A0A2E4YAG1-F1
#
_cell.length_a   1.000
_cell.length_b   1.000
_cell.length_c   1.000
_cell.angle_alpha   90.00
_cell.angle_beta   90.00
_cell.angle_gamma   90.00
#
_symmetry.space_group_name_H-M   'P 1'
#
loop_
_entity.id
_entity.type
_entity.pdbx_description
1 polymer ?
#
loop_
_entity_poly.entity_id
_entity_poly.type
_entity_poly.pdbx_seq_one_letter_code
_entity_poly.pdbx_strand_id
1 'polypeptide(L)'
;MKLETVEDYLEVLAGLQNNHKIKIEQEDCTILYSIARQVFRGKAFTDRQLDVVCLKLNYYSKQFTDIGYTNLQEILAMRITRTPLRTVDRSQWIKIVDEPERNTPQFATSKMGKKSKTKELAKDSHIAVRFPFSKKIILLIEKLAYNNKQGYYHEKGSHVHYFKITENSVYDIVETFKNKSYDIDERLLEYTKQVKAIKDQPEKYIPGVYNFELMNTTKSLQEKIKEHLGELTKNNIHLYKDRSLLYGLEHFDDIHSYVNQTSVLTQRIIKRIEPSVFISKNEWSLDAVISSLTELKRFPLLIVIPEDHPLDYISYTYQSIKGFVGKNKICTMFRLDNKTDKEFNDYIKDNKLNNPLAKDTEVVYISSNKKFPKPLFESDWQAESVLLLQSVRNPKLDPFFDRDLVIHFDEVESQMGSYRNMHIAGQIQKI
;
A
#
# COMPACT_ATOMS: atom_id res chain seq x y z
N MET A 1 -56.14 -13.48 -36.63
CA MET A 1 -55.59 -14.43 -35.64
C MET A 1 -55.80 -13.87 -34.25
N LYS A 2 -55.95 -14.71 -33.23
CA LYS A 2 -56.06 -14.28 -31.83
C LYS A 2 -55.07 -15.08 -30.98
N LEU A 3 -54.44 -14.42 -30.02
CA LEU A 3 -53.59 -15.05 -29.00
C LEU A 3 -54.21 -14.81 -27.62
N GLU A 4 -53.87 -15.65 -26.65
CA GLU A 4 -54.57 -15.70 -25.37
C GLU A 4 -53.87 -14.90 -24.28
N THR A 5 -52.55 -14.74 -24.36
CA THR A 5 -51.75 -14.16 -23.27
C THR A 5 -50.72 -13.14 -23.75
N VAL A 6 -50.25 -12.29 -22.82
CA VAL A 6 -49.16 -11.34 -23.07
C VAL A 6 -47.87 -12.07 -23.46
N GLU A 7 -47.62 -13.26 -22.90
CA GLU A 7 -46.49 -14.14 -23.25
C GLU A 7 -46.53 -14.53 -24.73
N ASP A 8 -47.69 -14.97 -25.25
CA ASP A 8 -47.82 -15.40 -26.65
C ASP A 8 -47.49 -14.26 -27.62
N TYR A 9 -47.99 -13.06 -27.33
CA TYR A 9 -47.68 -11.87 -28.11
C TYR A 9 -46.20 -11.48 -28.06
N LEU A 10 -45.57 -11.61 -26.88
CA LEU A 10 -44.13 -11.37 -26.73
C LEU A 10 -43.30 -12.43 -27.47
N GLU A 11 -43.73 -13.69 -27.48
CA GLU A 11 -43.06 -14.79 -28.17
C GLU A 11 -43.17 -14.63 -29.69
N VAL A 12 -44.30 -14.17 -30.23
CA VAL A 12 -44.45 -13.78 -31.64
C VAL A 12 -43.59 -12.55 -31.97
N LEU A 13 -43.59 -11.52 -31.12
CA LEU A 13 -42.73 -10.34 -31.28
C LEU A 13 -41.26 -10.74 -31.42
N ALA A 14 -40.82 -11.67 -30.57
CA ALA A 14 -39.45 -12.14 -30.49
C ALA A 14 -39.08 -13.18 -31.56
N GLY A 15 -40.02 -13.61 -32.40
CA GLY A 15 -39.81 -14.67 -33.40
C GLY A 15 -39.56 -16.05 -32.80
N LEU A 16 -40.03 -16.29 -31.57
CA LEU A 16 -40.00 -17.61 -30.91
C LEU A 16 -41.22 -18.47 -31.28
N GLN A 17 -42.29 -17.82 -31.73
CA GLN A 17 -43.48 -18.46 -32.27
C GLN A 17 -43.81 -17.87 -33.65
N ASN A 18 -44.18 -18.74 -34.59
CA ASN A 18 -44.55 -18.41 -35.96
C ASN A 18 -43.42 -17.72 -36.77
N ASN A 19 -43.51 -17.76 -38.10
CA ASN A 19 -42.48 -17.18 -39.00
C ASN A 19 -42.76 -15.71 -39.38
N HIS A 20 -43.42 -14.95 -38.51
CA HIS A 20 -43.70 -13.53 -38.76
C HIS A 20 -42.48 -12.66 -38.45
N LYS A 21 -42.18 -11.70 -39.33
CA LYS A 21 -41.06 -10.77 -39.14
C LYS A 21 -41.59 -9.43 -38.62
N ILE A 22 -41.55 -9.23 -37.31
CA ILE A 22 -41.84 -7.94 -36.68
C ILE A 22 -40.52 -7.20 -36.47
N LYS A 23 -40.47 -5.92 -36.86
CA LYS A 23 -39.28 -5.09 -36.71
C LYS A 23 -39.26 -4.46 -35.32
N ILE A 24 -38.35 -4.95 -34.48
CA ILE A 24 -38.06 -4.40 -33.15
C ILE A 24 -36.93 -3.36 -33.29
N GLU A 25 -37.06 -2.25 -32.57
CA GLU A 25 -36.00 -1.24 -32.48
C GLU A 25 -34.79 -1.76 -31.71
N GLN A 26 -33.59 -1.33 -32.12
CA GLN A 26 -32.34 -1.86 -31.58
C GLN A 26 -32.21 -1.69 -30.05
N GLU A 27 -32.77 -0.62 -29.50
CA GLU A 27 -32.79 -0.31 -28.06
C GLU A 27 -33.61 -1.33 -27.26
N ASP A 28 -34.66 -1.89 -27.86
CA ASP A 28 -35.60 -2.78 -27.20
C ASP A 28 -35.26 -4.27 -27.36
N CYS A 29 -34.47 -4.61 -28.37
CA CYS A 29 -34.08 -5.99 -28.68
C CYS A 29 -33.54 -6.74 -27.46
N THR A 30 -32.59 -6.17 -26.72
CA THR A 30 -31.92 -6.89 -25.63
C THR A 30 -32.88 -7.25 -24.50
N ILE A 31 -33.75 -6.32 -24.09
CA ILE A 31 -34.70 -6.56 -23.00
C ILE A 31 -35.82 -7.49 -23.44
N LEU A 32 -36.41 -7.29 -24.61
CA LEU A 32 -37.54 -8.08 -25.10
C LEU A 32 -37.12 -9.52 -25.40
N TYR A 33 -36.01 -9.74 -26.10
CA TYR A 33 -35.53 -11.11 -26.36
C TYR A 33 -35.13 -11.86 -25.09
N SER A 34 -34.64 -11.15 -24.06
CA SER A 34 -34.29 -11.76 -22.78
C SER A 34 -35.53 -12.19 -22.00
N ILE A 35 -36.58 -11.35 -21.97
CA ILE A 35 -37.84 -11.67 -21.29
C ILE A 35 -38.59 -12.75 -22.07
N ALA A 36 -38.67 -12.65 -23.40
CA ALA A 36 -39.33 -13.63 -24.26
C ALA A 36 -38.76 -15.05 -24.06
N ARG A 37 -37.43 -15.18 -24.06
CA ARG A 37 -36.76 -16.47 -23.79
C ARG A 37 -37.03 -17.01 -22.38
N GLN A 38 -37.24 -16.15 -21.39
CA GLN A 38 -37.57 -16.57 -20.03
C GLN A 38 -38.99 -17.14 -19.96
N VAL A 39 -39.98 -16.42 -20.50
CA VAL A 39 -41.39 -16.85 -20.47
C VAL A 39 -41.64 -18.06 -21.37
N PHE A 40 -40.96 -18.15 -22.51
CA PHE A 40 -41.00 -19.31 -23.40
C PHE A 40 -40.50 -20.59 -22.71
N ARG A 41 -39.54 -20.46 -21.79
CA ARG A 41 -39.05 -21.58 -20.95
C ARG A 41 -39.93 -21.84 -19.72
N GLY A 42 -41.09 -21.20 -19.60
CA GLY A 42 -42.04 -21.41 -18.51
C GLY A 42 -41.80 -20.55 -17.26
N LYS A 43 -40.95 -19.51 -17.32
CA LYS A 43 -40.73 -18.61 -16.18
C LYS A 43 -41.78 -17.50 -16.17
N ALA A 44 -42.58 -17.42 -15.12
CA ALA A 44 -43.60 -16.38 -14.96
C ALA A 44 -43.04 -14.94 -14.97
N PHE A 45 -43.85 -13.99 -15.44
CA PHE A 45 -43.54 -12.56 -15.39
C PHE A 45 -43.41 -12.07 -13.95
N THR A 46 -42.59 -11.03 -13.78
CA THR A 46 -42.69 -10.13 -12.62
C THR A 46 -43.58 -8.96 -12.99
N ASP A 47 -44.14 -8.27 -12.01
CA ASP A 47 -44.87 -7.01 -12.17
C ASP A 47 -44.16 -6.03 -13.13
N ARG A 48 -42.87 -5.74 -12.90
CA ARG A 48 -42.09 -4.82 -13.75
C ARG A 48 -41.86 -5.36 -15.16
N GLN A 49 -41.65 -6.67 -15.31
CA GLN A 49 -41.49 -7.27 -16.63
C GLN A 49 -42.79 -7.18 -17.42
N LEU A 50 -43.93 -7.46 -16.78
CA LEU A 50 -45.24 -7.34 -17.39
C LEU A 50 -45.50 -5.89 -17.83
N ASP A 51 -45.26 -4.91 -16.97
CA ASP A 51 -45.44 -3.48 -17.30
C ASP A 51 -44.62 -3.07 -18.52
N VAL A 52 -43.33 -3.43 -18.55
CA VAL A 52 -42.43 -3.11 -19.67
C VAL A 52 -42.89 -3.79 -20.96
N VAL A 53 -43.26 -5.08 -20.88
CA VAL A 53 -43.71 -5.84 -22.05
C VAL A 53 -45.03 -5.29 -22.58
N CYS A 54 -46.00 -4.99 -21.73
CA CYS A 54 -47.28 -4.39 -22.15
C CYS A 54 -47.06 -3.04 -22.84
N LEU A 55 -46.19 -2.18 -22.28
CA LEU A 55 -45.85 -0.90 -22.89
C LEU A 55 -45.25 -1.09 -24.29
N LYS A 56 -44.31 -2.03 -24.44
CA LYS A 56 -43.65 -2.29 -25.73
C LYS A 56 -44.52 -3.01 -26.74
N LEU A 57 -45.36 -3.94 -26.31
CA LEU A 57 -46.35 -4.57 -27.19
C LEU A 57 -47.35 -3.54 -27.72
N ASN A 58 -47.80 -2.60 -26.87
CA ASN A 58 -48.64 -1.50 -27.33
C ASN A 58 -47.93 -0.61 -28.35
N TYR A 59 -46.64 -0.30 -28.12
CA TYR A 59 -45.82 0.47 -29.05
C TYR A 59 -45.75 -0.19 -30.45
N TYR A 60 -45.60 -1.51 -30.52
CA TYR A 60 -45.56 -2.26 -31.79
C TYR A 60 -46.92 -2.73 -32.31
N SER A 61 -48.03 -2.26 -31.72
CA SER A 61 -49.38 -2.79 -31.98
C SER A 61 -49.81 -2.74 -33.45
N LYS A 62 -49.41 -1.70 -34.20
CA LYS A 62 -49.70 -1.58 -35.64
C LYS A 62 -49.15 -2.75 -36.46
N GLN A 63 -47.94 -3.21 -36.15
CA GLN A 63 -47.34 -4.33 -36.89
C GLN A 63 -48.12 -5.63 -36.64
N PHE A 64 -48.70 -5.80 -35.45
CA PHE A 64 -49.58 -6.94 -35.17
C PHE A 64 -50.90 -6.86 -35.94
N THR A 65 -51.51 -5.69 -36.04
CA THR A 65 -52.75 -5.51 -36.83
C THR A 65 -52.51 -5.76 -38.31
N ASP A 66 -51.37 -5.31 -38.85
CA ASP A 66 -51.00 -5.50 -40.27
C ASP A 66 -50.78 -6.98 -40.61
N ILE A 67 -50.30 -7.78 -39.64
CA ILE A 67 -50.15 -9.24 -39.75
C ILE A 67 -51.48 -9.98 -39.52
N GLY A 68 -52.53 -9.28 -39.04
CA GLY A 68 -53.88 -9.82 -38.88
C GLY A 68 -54.23 -10.26 -37.45
N TYR A 69 -53.47 -9.85 -36.43
CA TYR A 69 -53.84 -10.05 -35.02
C TYR A 69 -54.81 -8.96 -34.55
N THR A 70 -55.97 -9.34 -34.01
CA THR A 70 -57.07 -8.38 -33.76
C THR A 70 -57.41 -8.14 -32.29
N ASN A 71 -56.91 -8.95 -31.35
CA ASN A 71 -57.27 -8.86 -29.93
C ASN A 71 -56.14 -8.38 -29.00
N LEU A 72 -55.04 -7.82 -29.54
CA LEU A 72 -53.90 -7.38 -28.72
C LEU A 72 -54.32 -6.37 -27.66
N GLN A 73 -55.13 -5.37 -28.01
CA GLN A 73 -55.56 -4.32 -27.08
C GLN A 73 -56.39 -4.87 -25.91
N GLU A 74 -57.21 -5.88 -26.17
CA GLU A 74 -58.00 -6.59 -25.16
C GLU A 74 -57.09 -7.35 -24.18
N ILE A 75 -56.10 -8.08 -24.70
CA ILE A 75 -55.12 -8.81 -23.87
C ILE A 75 -54.29 -7.85 -23.01
N LEU A 76 -53.87 -6.71 -23.56
CA LEU A 76 -53.11 -5.69 -22.82
C LEU A 76 -53.95 -5.01 -21.73
N ALA A 77 -55.22 -4.73 -21.99
CA ALA A 77 -56.13 -4.12 -21.02
C ALA A 77 -56.42 -5.06 -19.84
N MET A 78 -56.68 -6.34 -20.12
CA MET A 78 -56.93 -7.35 -19.09
C MET A 78 -55.66 -7.90 -18.44
N ARG A 79 -54.47 -7.60 -19.00
CA ARG A 79 -53.16 -8.09 -18.55
C ARG A 79 -53.15 -9.61 -18.36
N ILE A 80 -53.72 -10.34 -19.31
CA ILE A 80 -53.87 -11.80 -19.22
C ILE A 80 -52.49 -12.45 -19.35
N THR A 81 -52.08 -13.17 -18.31
CA THR A 81 -50.81 -13.92 -18.29
C THR A 81 -51.07 -15.42 -18.24
N ARG A 82 -50.18 -16.21 -18.86
CA ARG A 82 -50.27 -17.68 -18.85
C ARG A 82 -50.14 -18.26 -17.45
N THR A 83 -49.32 -17.62 -16.62
CA THR A 83 -49.08 -18.01 -15.22
C THR A 83 -49.20 -16.80 -14.29
N PRO A 84 -49.55 -17.00 -13.00
CA PRO A 84 -49.56 -15.92 -12.03
C PRO A 84 -48.19 -15.25 -11.92
N LEU A 85 -48.19 -13.94 -11.69
CA LEU A 85 -46.94 -13.17 -11.53
C LEU A 85 -46.11 -13.73 -10.38
N ARG A 86 -44.81 -13.88 -10.60
CA ARG A 86 -43.87 -14.28 -9.55
C ARG A 86 -43.41 -13.08 -8.73
N THR A 87 -43.30 -13.28 -7.43
CA THR A 87 -42.70 -12.31 -6.51
C THR A 87 -41.18 -12.36 -6.57
N VAL A 88 -40.53 -11.20 -6.54
CA VAL A 88 -39.05 -11.10 -6.45
C VAL A 88 -38.67 -10.42 -5.16
N ASP A 89 -37.68 -10.99 -4.49
CA ASP A 89 -37.07 -10.35 -3.33
C ASP A 89 -36.29 -9.09 -3.75
N ARG A 90 -36.84 -7.94 -3.35
CA ARG A 90 -36.29 -6.58 -3.60
C ARG A 90 -35.50 -6.05 -2.41
N SER A 91 -35.25 -6.87 -1.38
CA SER A 91 -34.56 -6.46 -0.18
C SER A 91 -33.18 -5.87 -0.48
N GLN A 92 -32.85 -4.81 0.27
CA GLN A 92 -31.59 -4.11 0.23
C GLN A 92 -31.07 -4.00 1.65
N TRP A 93 -30.03 -4.76 1.96
CA TRP A 93 -29.47 -4.79 3.31
C TRP A 93 -27.97 -5.03 3.28
N ILE A 94 -27.32 -4.60 4.36
CA ILE A 94 -25.91 -4.80 4.62
C ILE A 94 -25.78 -5.38 6.02
N LYS A 95 -25.33 -6.64 6.12
CA LYS A 95 -25.30 -7.38 7.40
C LYS A 95 -23.98 -8.08 7.60
N ILE A 96 -23.63 -8.29 8.86
CA ILE A 96 -22.53 -9.17 9.24
C ILE A 96 -23.01 -10.62 9.09
N VAL A 97 -22.17 -11.45 8.47
CA VAL A 97 -22.43 -12.86 8.20
C VAL A 97 -21.17 -13.69 8.42
N ASP A 98 -21.36 -14.99 8.55
CA ASP A 98 -20.28 -15.97 8.58
C ASP A 98 -19.53 -16.03 7.23
N GLU A 99 -18.37 -16.68 7.22
CA GLU A 99 -17.59 -16.90 6.00
C GLU A 99 -18.45 -17.62 4.94
N PRO A 100 -18.60 -17.06 3.72
CA PRO A 100 -19.44 -17.68 2.70
C PRO A 100 -18.83 -18.99 2.20
N GLU A 101 -19.66 -20.00 1.99
CA GLU A 101 -19.24 -21.27 1.40
C GLU A 101 -18.74 -21.04 -0.04
N ARG A 102 -17.46 -21.34 -0.28
CA ARG A 102 -16.87 -21.18 -1.60
C ARG A 102 -17.02 -22.47 -2.39
N ASN A 103 -17.91 -22.46 -3.39
CA ASN A 103 -18.05 -23.50 -4.42
C ASN A 103 -16.88 -23.52 -5.43
N THR A 104 -15.64 -23.27 -4.99
CA THR A 104 -14.46 -23.40 -5.83
C THR A 104 -14.02 -24.87 -5.85
N PRO A 105 -13.82 -25.50 -7.03
CA PRO A 105 -13.20 -26.82 -7.08
C PRO A 105 -11.84 -26.72 -6.39
N GLN A 106 -11.68 -27.44 -5.29
CA GLN A 106 -10.37 -27.60 -4.65
C GLN A 106 -9.51 -28.39 -5.62
N PHE A 107 -8.70 -27.71 -6.43
CA PHE A 107 -7.58 -28.37 -7.09
C PHE A 107 -6.66 -28.83 -5.98
N ALA A 108 -6.74 -30.11 -5.64
CA ALA A 108 -5.82 -30.73 -4.72
C ALA A 108 -4.42 -30.58 -5.31
N THR A 109 -3.64 -29.61 -4.82
CA THR A 109 -2.19 -29.72 -4.88
C THR A 109 -1.84 -30.87 -3.96
N SER A 110 -1.85 -32.08 -4.50
CA SER A 110 -1.56 -33.31 -3.80
C SER A 110 -0.11 -33.28 -3.33
N LYS A 111 0.13 -32.71 -2.16
CA LYS A 111 1.17 -33.21 -1.26
C LYS A 111 0.47 -34.01 -0.17
N MET A 112 0.48 -35.32 -0.38
CA MET A 112 0.26 -36.39 0.61
C MET A 112 -0.89 -36.18 1.62
N GLY A 113 -1.98 -36.91 1.40
CA GLY A 113 -2.53 -37.82 2.41
C GLY A 113 -3.19 -37.23 3.66
N LYS A 114 -3.49 -35.93 3.74
CA LYS A 114 -4.38 -35.41 4.78
C LYS A 114 -5.77 -35.18 4.17
N LYS A 115 -6.74 -36.03 4.56
CA LYS A 115 -8.16 -35.70 4.44
C LYS A 115 -8.34 -34.26 4.94
N SER A 116 -8.83 -33.39 4.06
CA SER A 116 -9.15 -32.01 4.39
C SER A 116 -10.07 -32.03 5.62
N LYS A 117 -9.57 -31.55 6.77
CA LYS A 117 -10.44 -31.29 7.93
C LYS A 117 -11.50 -30.31 7.42
N THR A 118 -12.77 -30.62 7.65
CA THR A 118 -13.89 -29.69 7.43
C THR A 118 -13.49 -28.37 8.07
N LYS A 119 -13.20 -27.35 7.25
CA LYS A 119 -12.79 -26.03 7.74
C LYS A 119 -14.03 -25.43 8.38
N GLU A 120 -14.02 -25.25 9.70
CA GLU A 120 -15.06 -24.47 10.37
C GLU A 120 -15.05 -23.06 9.78
N LEU A 121 -16.19 -22.63 9.25
CA LEU A 121 -16.35 -21.30 8.67
C LEU A 121 -16.20 -20.26 9.79
N ALA A 122 -15.41 -19.22 9.53
CA ALA A 122 -15.22 -18.17 10.52
C ALA A 122 -16.54 -17.41 10.74
N LYS A 123 -17.03 -17.41 11.98
CA LYS A 123 -18.25 -16.70 12.36
C LYS A 123 -18.09 -15.19 12.29
N ASP A 124 -19.16 -14.47 11.93
CA ASP A 124 -19.22 -12.99 11.91
C ASP A 124 -17.99 -12.34 11.26
N SER A 125 -17.52 -12.91 10.15
CA SER A 125 -16.24 -12.55 9.53
C SER A 125 -16.36 -11.72 8.25
N HIS A 126 -17.56 -11.64 7.68
CA HIS A 126 -17.84 -10.98 6.41
C HIS A 126 -19.03 -10.03 6.50
N ILE A 127 -19.04 -9.04 5.61
CA ILE A 127 -20.12 -8.11 5.33
C ILE A 127 -20.80 -8.60 4.05
N ALA A 128 -22.08 -8.94 4.14
CA ALA A 128 -22.91 -9.27 3.00
C ALA A 128 -23.71 -8.04 2.56
N VAL A 129 -23.52 -7.62 1.31
CA VAL A 129 -24.27 -6.56 0.65
C VAL A 129 -25.26 -7.20 -0.33
N ARG A 130 -26.55 -7.18 0.03
CA ARG A 130 -27.64 -7.71 -0.79
C ARG A 130 -28.37 -6.56 -1.48
N PHE A 131 -28.60 -6.70 -2.79
CA PHE A 131 -29.44 -5.75 -3.53
C PHE A 131 -30.06 -6.39 -4.78
N PRO A 132 -31.27 -5.98 -5.22
CA PRO A 132 -31.84 -6.46 -6.48
C PRO A 132 -31.01 -5.94 -7.66
N PHE A 133 -31.02 -6.65 -8.78
CA PHE A 133 -30.25 -6.26 -9.96
C PHE A 133 -30.42 -4.77 -10.31
N SER A 134 -29.31 -4.02 -10.23
CA SER A 134 -29.26 -2.59 -10.49
C SER A 134 -27.88 -2.24 -11.03
N LYS A 135 -27.81 -1.84 -12.32
CA LYS A 135 -26.55 -1.46 -12.98
C LYS A 135 -25.79 -0.39 -12.19
N LYS A 136 -26.50 0.58 -11.62
CA LYS A 136 -25.90 1.67 -10.81
C LYS A 136 -25.22 1.14 -9.55
N ILE A 137 -25.82 0.15 -8.89
CA ILE A 137 -25.26 -0.43 -7.67
C ILE A 137 -24.09 -1.37 -7.99
N ILE A 138 -24.19 -2.13 -9.10
CA ILE A 138 -23.10 -3.00 -9.57
C ILE A 138 -21.81 -2.21 -9.76
N LEU A 139 -21.87 -1.03 -10.40
CA LEU A 139 -20.69 -0.18 -10.58
C LEU A 139 -20.05 0.26 -9.25
N LEU A 140 -20.86 0.52 -8.22
CA LEU A 140 -20.36 0.87 -6.88
C LEU A 140 -19.69 -0.34 -6.22
N ILE A 141 -20.30 -1.52 -6.34
CA ILE A 141 -19.76 -2.77 -5.79
C ILE A 141 -18.46 -3.16 -6.49
N GLU A 142 -18.35 -2.99 -7.81
CA GLU A 142 -17.12 -3.25 -8.56
C GLU A 142 -15.98 -2.35 -8.08
N LYS A 143 -16.26 -1.06 -7.83
CA LYS A 143 -15.29 -0.14 -7.23
C LYS A 143 -14.85 -0.59 -5.84
N LEU A 144 -15.79 -0.99 -4.98
CA LEU A 144 -15.51 -1.51 -3.64
C LEU A 144 -14.70 -2.81 -3.68
N ALA A 145 -15.04 -3.71 -4.60
CA ALA A 145 -14.35 -4.98 -4.81
C ALA A 145 -12.91 -4.75 -5.30
N TYR A 146 -12.68 -3.73 -6.12
CA TYR A 146 -11.34 -3.34 -6.55
C TYR A 146 -10.47 -2.85 -5.39
N ASN A 147 -11.04 -2.07 -4.46
CA ASN A 147 -10.31 -1.60 -3.28
C ASN A 147 -10.09 -2.72 -2.25
N ASN A 148 -10.99 -3.71 -2.19
CA ASN A 148 -11.00 -4.76 -1.17
C ASN A 148 -10.78 -6.17 -1.78
N LYS A 149 -9.95 -6.28 -2.83
CA LYS A 149 -9.78 -7.51 -3.63
C LYS A 149 -9.51 -8.78 -2.84
N GLN A 150 -8.64 -8.71 -1.82
CA GLN A 150 -8.21 -9.88 -1.06
C GLN A 150 -9.31 -10.50 -0.19
N GLY A 151 -10.35 -9.71 0.13
CA GLY A 151 -11.47 -10.12 0.98
C GLY A 151 -12.81 -10.23 0.25
N TYR A 152 -12.86 -10.00 -1.06
CA TYR A 152 -14.10 -9.94 -1.82
C TYR A 152 -14.50 -11.31 -2.39
N TYR A 153 -15.80 -11.64 -2.32
CA TYR A 153 -16.38 -12.84 -2.90
C TYR A 153 -17.79 -12.58 -3.42
N HIS A 154 -18.12 -13.13 -4.59
CA HIS A 154 -19.46 -13.07 -5.18
C HIS A 154 -19.75 -14.38 -5.91
N GLU A 155 -20.90 -14.97 -5.63
CA GLU A 155 -21.37 -16.16 -6.34
C GLU A 155 -22.15 -15.76 -7.60
N LYS A 156 -21.81 -16.36 -8.74
CA LYS A 156 -22.45 -16.06 -10.02
C LYS A 156 -23.95 -16.36 -9.96
N GLY A 157 -24.77 -15.36 -10.23
CA GLY A 157 -26.23 -15.46 -10.17
C GLY A 157 -26.82 -15.12 -8.79
N SER A 158 -25.98 -14.99 -7.76
CA SER A 158 -26.39 -14.44 -6.48
C SER A 158 -26.53 -12.93 -6.54
N HIS A 159 -27.42 -12.41 -5.69
CA HIS A 159 -27.62 -10.99 -5.45
C HIS A 159 -26.89 -10.47 -4.20
N VAL A 160 -26.03 -11.31 -3.61
CA VAL A 160 -25.27 -11.00 -2.39
C VAL A 160 -23.79 -10.94 -2.71
N HIS A 161 -23.15 -9.86 -2.32
CA HIS A 161 -21.70 -9.66 -2.42
C HIS A 161 -21.07 -9.67 -1.02
N TYR A 162 -19.99 -10.40 -0.86
CA TYR A 162 -19.32 -10.60 0.43
C TYR A 162 -17.98 -9.87 0.47
N PHE A 163 -17.70 -9.23 1.59
CA PHE A 163 -16.44 -8.56 1.87
C PHE A 163 -15.94 -8.99 3.25
N LYS A 164 -14.68 -9.42 3.36
CA LYS A 164 -14.07 -9.68 4.66
C LYS A 164 -14.10 -8.41 5.52
N ILE A 165 -14.47 -8.55 6.79
CA ILE A 165 -14.50 -7.42 7.74
C ILE A 165 -13.07 -6.95 8.02
N THR A 166 -12.84 -5.68 7.72
CA THR A 166 -11.65 -4.88 8.08
C THR A 166 -12.10 -3.44 8.32
N GLU A 167 -11.29 -2.62 8.98
CA GLU A 167 -11.58 -1.22 9.25
C GLU A 167 -11.89 -0.45 7.96
N ASN A 168 -11.09 -0.72 6.91
CA ASN A 168 -11.26 -0.11 5.60
C ASN A 168 -12.51 -0.62 4.88
N SER A 169 -12.76 -1.92 4.88
CA SER A 169 -13.92 -2.48 4.16
C SER A 169 -15.24 -2.03 4.78
N VAL A 170 -15.33 -2.02 6.12
CA VAL A 170 -16.49 -1.52 6.86
C VAL A 170 -16.75 -0.05 6.52
N TYR A 171 -15.72 0.80 6.66
CA TYR A 171 -15.84 2.24 6.40
C TYR A 171 -16.25 2.52 4.95
N ASP A 172 -15.58 1.91 3.97
CA ASP A 172 -15.84 2.13 2.55
C ASP A 172 -17.26 1.72 2.16
N ILE A 173 -17.73 0.56 2.63
CA ILE A 173 -19.06 0.04 2.32
C ILE A 173 -20.14 0.94 2.95
N VAL A 174 -20.04 1.24 4.24
CA VAL A 174 -21.05 2.05 4.95
C VAL A 174 -21.10 3.47 4.38
N GLU A 175 -19.98 4.13 4.16
CA GLU A 175 -19.95 5.48 3.58
C GLU A 175 -20.56 5.51 2.16
N THR A 176 -20.37 4.44 1.37
CA THR A 176 -20.93 4.32 0.02
C THR A 176 -22.46 4.17 0.03
N PHE A 177 -23.02 3.45 1.01
CA PHE A 177 -24.42 3.02 1.00
C PHE A 177 -25.33 3.70 2.04
N LYS A 178 -24.80 4.40 3.05
CA LYS A 178 -25.59 5.05 4.12
C LYS A 178 -26.71 5.97 3.63
N ASN A 179 -26.54 6.62 2.47
CA ASN A 179 -27.52 7.55 1.90
C ASN A 179 -28.43 6.91 0.83
N LYS A 180 -28.40 5.58 0.67
CA LYS A 180 -29.08 4.86 -0.43
C LYS A 180 -30.27 4.01 0.02
N SER A 181 -30.86 4.30 1.19
CA SER A 181 -32.02 3.58 1.75
C SER A 181 -31.78 2.07 1.99
N TYR A 182 -30.56 1.71 2.40
CA TYR A 182 -30.24 0.33 2.81
C TYR A 182 -30.55 0.11 4.28
N ASP A 183 -31.00 -1.09 4.62
CA ASP A 183 -31.05 -1.60 5.99
C ASP A 183 -29.64 -2.09 6.40
N ILE A 184 -28.92 -1.27 7.17
CA ILE A 184 -27.53 -1.54 7.57
C ILE A 184 -27.50 -1.97 9.03
N ASP A 185 -26.83 -3.10 9.30
CA ASP A 185 -26.60 -3.61 10.66
C ASP A 185 -25.98 -2.53 11.55
N GLU A 186 -26.59 -2.30 12.72
CA GLU A 186 -26.20 -1.27 13.68
C GLU A 186 -24.73 -1.43 14.12
N ARG A 187 -24.24 -2.66 14.22
CA ARG A 187 -22.84 -2.95 14.55
C ARG A 187 -21.88 -2.35 13.52
N LEU A 188 -22.24 -2.36 12.23
CA LEU A 188 -21.42 -1.76 11.17
C LEU A 188 -21.44 -0.23 11.23
N LEU A 189 -22.58 0.36 11.59
CA LEU A 189 -22.70 1.81 11.78
C LEU A 189 -21.85 2.28 12.96
N GLU A 190 -21.87 1.55 14.08
CA GLU A 190 -21.04 1.84 15.25
C GLU A 190 -19.55 1.69 14.93
N TYR A 191 -19.15 0.59 14.30
CA TYR A 191 -17.78 0.37 13.86
C TYR A 191 -17.30 1.52 12.95
N THR A 192 -18.12 1.93 11.99
CA THR A 192 -17.79 3.04 11.07
C THR A 192 -17.58 4.35 11.82
N LYS A 193 -18.37 4.64 12.86
CA LYS A 193 -18.18 5.83 13.71
C LYS A 193 -16.81 5.81 14.40
N GLN A 194 -16.38 4.64 14.91
CA GLN A 194 -15.08 4.50 15.56
C GLN A 194 -13.93 4.72 14.56
N VAL A 195 -14.00 4.08 13.38
CA VAL A 195 -12.99 4.27 12.32
C VAL A 195 -12.94 5.74 11.88
N LYS A 196 -14.10 6.39 11.75
CA LYS A 196 -14.18 7.80 11.38
C LYS A 196 -13.54 8.70 12.43
N ALA A 197 -13.79 8.44 13.72
CA ALA A 197 -13.16 9.20 14.81
C ALA A 197 -11.62 9.13 14.77
N ILE A 198 -11.06 8.00 14.36
CA ILE A 198 -9.61 7.84 14.16
C ILE A 198 -9.14 8.62 12.93
N LYS A 199 -9.85 8.51 11.80
CA LYS A 199 -9.50 9.22 10.55
C LYS A 199 -9.59 10.74 10.67
N ASP A 200 -10.53 11.24 11.46
CA ASP A 200 -10.74 12.68 11.67
C ASP A 200 -9.71 13.28 12.65
N GLN A 201 -9.00 12.46 13.43
CA GLN A 201 -8.01 12.89 14.43
C GLN A 201 -6.69 12.10 14.33
N PRO A 202 -6.02 12.09 13.16
CA PRO A 202 -4.80 11.29 12.95
C PRO A 202 -3.70 11.60 13.96
N GLU A 203 -3.59 12.85 14.44
CA GLU A 203 -2.60 13.30 15.40
C GLU A 203 -2.65 12.57 16.75
N LYS A 204 -3.78 11.92 17.08
CA LYS A 204 -3.91 11.14 18.31
C LYS A 204 -3.44 9.69 18.18
N TYR A 205 -3.29 9.20 16.95
CA TYR A 205 -3.08 7.78 16.68
C TYR A 205 -1.85 7.50 15.81
N ILE A 206 -1.33 8.50 15.09
CA ILE A 206 -0.16 8.38 14.24
C ILE A 206 0.96 9.24 14.83
N PRO A 207 2.11 8.63 15.22
CA PRO A 207 3.24 9.38 15.74
C PRO A 207 3.81 10.28 14.63
N GLY A 208 4.03 11.55 14.94
CA GLY A 208 4.50 12.48 13.92
C GLY A 208 4.61 13.91 14.37
N VAL A 209 4.99 14.76 13.42
CA VAL A 209 5.06 16.21 13.58
C VAL A 209 3.81 16.83 12.97
N TYR A 210 2.99 17.43 13.82
CA TYR A 210 1.78 18.16 13.45
C TYR A 210 1.90 19.60 13.94
N ASN A 211 1.76 20.59 13.06
CA ASN A 211 1.87 22.01 13.39
C ASN A 211 3.13 22.37 14.23
N PHE A 212 4.28 21.75 13.93
CA PHE A 212 5.53 21.87 14.70
C PHE A 212 5.49 21.35 16.14
N GLU A 213 4.58 20.42 16.42
CA GLU A 213 4.52 19.70 17.69
C GLU A 213 4.61 18.19 17.47
N LEU A 214 5.29 17.50 18.39
CA LEU A 214 5.34 16.05 18.40
C LEU A 214 4.05 15.49 19.00
N MET A 215 3.26 14.80 18.18
CA MET A 215 2.00 14.19 18.58
C MET A 215 2.11 12.67 18.61
N ASN A 216 1.23 12.03 19.40
CA ASN A 216 1.19 10.59 19.64
C ASN A 216 2.57 9.96 19.92
N THR A 217 3.37 10.65 20.73
CA THR A 217 4.68 10.19 21.21
C THR A 217 4.71 10.28 22.74
N THR A 218 5.49 9.41 23.38
CA THR A 218 5.64 9.46 24.85
C THR A 218 6.46 10.67 25.27
N LYS A 219 6.17 11.23 26.45
CA LYS A 219 6.93 12.38 26.99
C LYS A 219 8.44 12.11 27.07
N SER A 220 8.83 10.91 27.49
CA SER A 220 10.24 10.52 27.54
C SER A 220 10.91 10.50 26.15
N LEU A 221 10.19 10.07 25.11
CA LEU A 221 10.69 10.15 23.74
C LEU A 221 10.84 11.61 23.30
N GLN A 222 9.87 12.46 23.58
CA GLN A 222 9.93 13.89 23.23
C GLN A 222 11.13 14.58 23.88
N GLU A 223 11.40 14.31 25.17
CA GLU A 223 12.57 14.83 25.87
C GLU A 223 13.87 14.37 25.22
N LYS A 224 14.01 13.07 24.93
CA LYS A 224 15.19 12.52 24.24
C LYS A 224 15.40 13.10 22.84
N ILE A 225 14.33 13.31 22.07
CA ILE A 225 14.42 13.93 20.75
C ILE A 225 14.86 15.39 20.88
N LYS A 226 14.32 16.13 21.86
CA LYS A 226 14.71 17.53 22.13
C LYS A 226 16.16 17.64 22.59
N GLU A 227 16.63 16.75 23.45
CA GLU A 227 18.04 16.68 23.85
C GLU A 227 18.96 16.39 22.66
N HIS A 228 18.52 15.54 21.74
CA HIS A 228 19.32 15.14 20.59
C HIS A 228 19.32 16.17 19.44
N LEU A 229 18.15 16.67 19.03
CA LEU A 229 17.97 17.50 17.83
C LEU A 229 17.67 18.98 18.14
N GLY A 230 17.51 19.33 19.42
CA GLY A 230 17.02 20.62 19.87
C GLY A 230 15.50 20.75 19.75
N GLU A 231 14.95 21.87 20.22
CA GLU A 231 13.52 22.17 20.11
C GLU A 231 13.07 22.25 18.65
N LEU A 232 11.87 21.74 18.36
CA LEU A 232 11.34 21.67 17.01
C LEU A 232 11.04 23.07 16.46
N THR A 233 11.64 23.39 15.33
CA THR A 233 11.53 24.67 14.61
C THR A 233 11.51 24.44 13.10
N LYS A 234 11.20 25.49 12.34
CA LYS A 234 11.28 25.48 10.87
C LYS A 234 12.67 25.11 10.34
N ASN A 235 13.71 25.44 11.10
CA ASN A 235 15.10 25.28 10.66
C ASN A 235 15.65 23.86 10.92
N ASN A 236 15.03 23.06 11.81
CA ASN A 236 15.51 21.70 12.13
C ASN A 236 14.48 20.59 11.87
N ILE A 237 13.27 20.90 11.40
CA ILE A 237 12.26 19.88 11.06
C ILE A 237 12.78 18.82 10.06
N HIS A 238 13.67 19.20 9.14
CA HIS A 238 14.29 18.25 8.22
C HIS A 238 15.17 17.21 8.94
N LEU A 239 15.79 17.55 10.08
CA LEU A 239 16.54 16.62 10.94
C LEU A 239 15.61 15.63 11.62
N TYR A 240 14.43 16.09 12.05
CA TYR A 240 13.40 15.21 12.62
C TYR A 240 12.91 14.20 11.57
N LYS A 241 12.70 14.65 10.32
CA LYS A 241 12.35 13.74 9.23
C LYS A 241 13.47 12.76 8.93
N ASP A 242 14.71 13.21 8.93
CA ASP A 242 15.87 12.35 8.76
C ASP A 242 15.96 11.24 9.83
N ARG A 243 15.65 11.52 11.11
CA ARG A 243 15.61 10.51 12.19
C ARG A 243 14.23 9.84 12.34
N SER A 244 13.35 9.95 11.35
CA SER A 244 11.99 9.40 11.46
C SER A 244 11.97 7.89 11.64
N LEU A 245 12.92 7.16 11.03
CA LEU A 245 13.07 5.71 11.22
C LEU A 245 13.50 5.37 12.66
N LEU A 246 14.54 6.03 13.18
CA LEU A 246 14.99 5.86 14.57
C LEU A 246 13.89 6.08 15.61
N TYR A 247 13.07 7.12 15.41
CA TYR A 247 12.06 7.53 16.39
C TYR A 247 10.66 6.99 16.11
N GLY A 248 10.45 6.28 14.99
CA GLY A 248 9.14 5.80 14.58
C GLY A 248 8.15 6.94 14.29
N LEU A 249 8.61 8.03 13.67
CA LEU A 249 7.75 9.15 13.26
C LEU A 249 7.23 8.92 11.84
N GLU A 250 5.92 8.75 11.68
CA GLU A 250 5.33 8.44 10.38
C GLU A 250 4.86 9.70 9.64
N HIS A 251 4.22 10.63 10.36
CA HIS A 251 3.60 11.82 9.77
C HIS A 251 4.44 13.09 9.92
N PHE A 252 4.46 13.92 8.89
CA PHE A 252 5.05 15.26 8.89
C PHE A 252 4.22 16.21 8.04
N ASP A 253 3.80 17.33 8.61
CA ASP A 253 3.14 18.41 7.87
C ASP A 253 4.11 19.11 6.90
N ASP A 254 3.69 19.27 5.64
CA ASP A 254 4.38 20.00 4.56
C ASP A 254 5.92 19.91 4.58
N ILE A 255 6.46 18.69 4.71
CA ILE A 255 7.90 18.48 4.85
C ILE A 255 8.70 18.94 3.63
N HIS A 256 8.07 18.98 2.45
CA HIS A 256 8.69 19.35 1.19
C HIS A 256 9.25 20.78 1.22
N SER A 257 8.50 21.74 1.77
CA SER A 257 8.90 23.14 1.87
C SER A 257 10.20 23.35 2.66
N TYR A 258 10.48 22.47 3.62
CA TYR A 258 11.65 22.56 4.50
C TYR A 258 12.83 21.73 3.99
N VAL A 259 12.56 20.57 3.39
CA VAL A 259 13.59 19.70 2.82
C VAL A 259 14.19 20.31 1.56
N ASN A 260 13.43 21.05 0.75
CA ASN A 260 13.93 21.66 -0.49
C ASN A 260 15.04 22.71 -0.28
N GLN A 261 15.32 23.10 0.96
CA GLN A 261 16.40 24.04 1.32
C GLN A 261 17.77 23.35 1.47
N THR A 262 17.81 22.01 1.53
CA THR A 262 19.05 21.23 1.63
C THR A 262 19.56 20.78 0.26
N SER A 263 20.79 20.27 0.21
CA SER A 263 21.36 19.77 -1.06
C SER A 263 20.61 18.55 -1.59
N VAL A 264 20.66 18.33 -2.90
CA VAL A 264 19.86 17.29 -3.58
C VAL A 264 20.10 15.90 -2.99
N LEU A 265 21.35 15.56 -2.66
CA LEU A 265 21.67 14.29 -2.02
C LEU A 265 21.07 14.18 -0.61
N THR A 266 21.21 15.23 0.21
CA THR A 266 20.57 15.34 1.53
C THR A 266 19.07 15.08 1.44
N GLN A 267 18.37 15.69 0.47
CA GLN A 267 16.94 15.50 0.27
C GLN A 267 16.58 14.03 0.00
N ARG A 268 17.43 13.30 -0.74
CA ARG A 268 17.20 11.87 -0.99
C ARG A 268 17.46 11.03 0.26
N ILE A 269 18.51 11.34 1.04
CA ILE A 269 18.82 10.66 2.31
C ILE A 269 17.69 10.84 3.33
N ILE A 270 17.11 12.05 3.44
CA ILE A 270 15.97 12.34 4.32
C ILE A 270 14.73 11.50 3.96
N LYS A 271 14.53 11.21 2.67
CA LYS A 271 13.37 10.47 2.16
C LYS A 271 13.57 8.95 2.18
N ARG A 272 14.66 8.45 2.76
CA ARG A 272 14.92 7.01 2.85
C ARG A 272 13.84 6.30 3.67
N ILE A 273 13.62 5.04 3.31
CA ILE A 273 12.72 4.11 3.99
C ILE A 273 13.49 2.98 4.70
N GLU A 274 14.79 2.85 4.42
CA GLU A 274 15.70 1.90 5.08
C GLU A 274 16.88 2.66 5.71
N PRO A 275 17.43 2.20 6.85
CA PRO A 275 18.62 2.80 7.47
C PRO A 275 19.87 2.69 6.59
N SER A 276 19.98 1.61 5.82
CA SER A 276 21.11 1.38 4.91
C SER A 276 20.81 1.90 3.52
N VAL A 277 21.70 2.73 2.99
CA VAL A 277 21.54 3.38 1.69
C VAL A 277 22.79 3.17 0.82
N PHE A 278 22.59 2.99 -0.48
CA PHE A 278 23.66 2.93 -1.47
C PHE A 278 23.72 4.24 -2.23
N ILE A 279 24.90 4.85 -2.24
CA ILE A 279 25.19 6.07 -2.98
C ILE A 279 26.28 5.74 -4.00
N SER A 280 25.97 5.90 -5.29
CA SER A 280 26.93 5.55 -6.34
C SER A 280 28.05 6.59 -6.47
N LYS A 281 29.30 6.14 -6.47
CA LYS A 281 30.49 6.94 -6.81
C LYS A 281 30.42 7.54 -8.23
N ASN A 282 29.65 6.91 -9.12
CA ASN A 282 29.47 7.37 -10.50
C ASN A 282 28.51 8.57 -10.60
N GLU A 283 27.65 8.77 -9.60
CA GLU A 283 26.64 9.83 -9.58
C GLU A 283 27.00 10.95 -8.61
N TRP A 284 27.63 10.62 -7.48
CA TRP A 284 27.90 11.56 -6.40
C TRP A 284 29.36 11.56 -6.00
N SER A 285 29.89 12.76 -5.74
CA SER A 285 31.22 12.92 -5.14
C SER A 285 31.20 12.63 -3.64
N LEU A 286 32.35 12.29 -3.08
CA LEU A 286 32.50 12.12 -1.62
C LEU A 286 32.21 13.43 -0.88
N ASP A 287 32.61 14.57 -1.44
CA ASP A 287 32.32 15.89 -0.85
C ASP A 287 30.82 16.13 -0.72
N ALA A 288 30.01 15.68 -1.69
CA ALA A 288 28.55 15.77 -1.59
C ALA A 288 28.00 14.89 -0.45
N VAL A 289 28.56 13.68 -0.26
CA VAL A 289 28.20 12.78 0.85
C VAL A 289 28.55 13.42 2.20
N ILE A 290 29.77 13.95 2.35
CA ILE A 290 30.21 14.62 3.59
C ILE A 290 29.41 15.90 3.86
N SER A 291 29.11 16.69 2.82
CA SER A 291 28.22 17.85 2.95
C SER A 291 26.85 17.43 3.45
N SER A 292 26.29 16.35 2.90
CA SER A 292 24.99 15.83 3.32
C SER A 292 24.99 15.37 4.77
N LEU A 293 26.02 14.64 5.21
CA LEU A 293 26.17 14.22 6.61
C LEU A 293 26.32 15.43 7.56
N THR A 294 26.96 16.50 7.09
CA THR A 294 27.14 17.74 7.86
C THR A 294 25.84 18.54 7.95
N GLU A 295 25.12 18.72 6.84
CA GLU A 295 23.78 19.33 6.80
C GLU A 295 22.83 18.59 7.75
N LEU A 296 22.91 17.26 7.77
CA LEU A 296 22.13 16.40 8.65
C LEU A 296 22.70 16.28 10.06
N LYS A 297 23.83 16.89 10.40
CA LYS A 297 24.47 16.76 11.73
C LYS A 297 24.64 15.29 12.17
N ARG A 298 25.16 14.42 11.30
CA ARG A 298 25.25 12.95 11.52
C ARG A 298 26.57 12.49 12.17
N PHE A 299 27.12 13.32 13.05
CA PHE A 299 28.33 13.01 13.81
C PHE A 299 27.95 12.59 15.24
N PRO A 300 28.62 11.59 15.84
CA PRO A 300 29.88 11.00 15.40
C PRO A 300 29.76 10.04 14.20
N LEU A 301 30.73 10.10 13.29
CA LEU A 301 30.79 9.31 12.05
C LEU A 301 31.87 8.23 12.15
N LEU A 302 31.48 6.98 11.89
CA LEU A 302 32.42 5.87 11.72
C LEU A 302 32.71 5.67 10.23
N ILE A 303 33.97 5.81 9.82
CA ILE A 303 34.40 5.58 8.43
C ILE A 303 35.19 4.28 8.35
N VAL A 304 34.73 3.38 7.47
CA VAL A 304 35.35 2.08 7.25
C VAL A 304 36.21 2.15 5.98
N ILE A 305 37.51 2.08 6.17
CA ILE A 305 38.53 2.19 5.13
C ILE A 305 38.80 0.80 4.51
N PRO A 306 38.68 0.67 3.19
CA PRO A 306 39.10 -0.50 2.43
C PRO A 306 40.55 -0.92 2.70
N GLU A 307 40.85 -2.20 2.52
CA GLU A 307 42.23 -2.69 2.58
C GLU A 307 43.03 -2.33 1.33
N ASP A 308 42.36 -2.23 0.18
CA ASP A 308 43.01 -1.84 -1.07
C ASP A 308 43.28 -0.33 -1.05
N HIS A 309 44.54 0.06 -1.30
CA HIS A 309 44.98 1.46 -1.31
C HIS A 309 44.45 2.33 -0.14
N PRO A 310 44.69 1.95 1.13
CA PRO A 310 44.06 2.59 2.30
C PRO A 310 44.50 4.04 2.51
N LEU A 311 45.71 4.40 2.04
CA LEU A 311 46.22 5.77 2.06
C LEU A 311 45.39 6.70 1.17
N ASP A 312 44.94 6.23 0.01
CA ASP A 312 44.16 7.04 -0.92
C ASP A 312 42.78 7.34 -0.32
N TYR A 313 42.12 6.34 0.26
CA TYR A 313 40.83 6.52 0.91
C TYR A 313 40.91 7.44 2.15
N ILE A 314 41.91 7.25 3.02
CA ILE A 314 42.02 8.08 4.22
C ILE A 314 42.43 9.50 3.87
N SER A 315 43.30 9.70 2.89
CA SER A 315 43.70 11.03 2.44
C SER A 315 42.50 11.75 1.82
N TYR A 316 41.79 11.11 0.89
CA TYR A 316 40.63 11.69 0.23
C TYR A 316 39.51 12.05 1.23
N THR A 317 39.12 11.12 2.09
CA THR A 317 38.11 11.40 3.14
C THR A 317 38.54 12.50 4.08
N TYR A 318 39.81 12.52 4.51
CA TYR A 318 40.33 13.58 5.37
C TYR A 318 40.27 14.95 4.68
N GLN A 319 40.61 15.03 3.38
CA GLN A 319 40.51 16.28 2.63
C GLN A 319 39.07 16.80 2.56
N SER A 320 38.07 15.92 2.45
CA SER A 320 36.65 16.29 2.44
C SER A 320 36.15 16.74 3.81
N ILE A 321 36.60 16.11 4.92
CA ILE A 321 36.08 16.42 6.27
C ILE A 321 36.82 17.56 6.99
N LYS A 322 38.07 17.87 6.63
CA LYS A 322 38.91 18.84 7.38
C LYS A 322 38.34 20.26 7.47
N GLY A 323 37.40 20.61 6.57
CA GLY A 323 36.68 21.89 6.60
C GLY A 323 35.55 21.94 7.63
N PHE A 324 35.08 20.79 8.09
CA PHE A 324 33.92 20.64 8.98
C PHE A 324 34.31 20.11 10.36
N VAL A 325 35.30 19.21 10.43
CA VAL A 325 35.73 18.52 11.65
C VAL A 325 37.16 18.93 12.02
N GLY A 326 37.33 19.35 13.27
CA GLY A 326 38.65 19.70 13.82
C GLY A 326 39.57 18.48 13.91
N LYS A 327 40.87 18.66 13.57
CA LYS A 327 41.84 17.55 13.55
C LYS A 327 41.91 16.77 14.87
N ASN A 328 41.75 17.48 16.01
CA ASN A 328 41.77 16.89 17.35
C ASN A 328 40.54 16.00 17.66
N LYS A 329 39.49 16.07 16.85
CA LYS A 329 38.28 15.25 16.97
C LYS A 329 38.26 14.04 16.04
N ILE A 330 39.40 13.74 15.41
CA ILE A 330 39.57 12.61 14.49
C ILE A 330 40.48 11.56 15.12
N CYS A 331 40.09 10.29 15.04
CA CYS A 331 40.86 9.18 15.55
C CYS A 331 40.94 8.02 14.55
N THR A 332 42.15 7.55 14.25
CA THR A 332 42.39 6.35 13.44
C THR A 332 42.77 5.16 14.31
N MET A 333 41.97 4.09 14.25
CA MET A 333 42.08 2.91 15.10
C MET A 333 42.89 1.75 14.53
N PHE A 334 43.63 2.00 13.45
CA PHE A 334 44.49 0.99 12.84
C PHE A 334 45.80 1.59 12.32
N ARG A 335 46.81 0.74 12.24
CA ARG A 335 48.13 1.02 11.65
C ARG A 335 48.47 -0.08 10.68
N LEU A 336 49.33 0.19 9.70
CA LEU A 336 49.84 -0.82 8.78
C LEU A 336 51.29 -1.19 9.12
N ASP A 337 51.86 -2.18 8.44
CA ASP A 337 53.25 -2.58 8.69
C ASP A 337 54.20 -1.48 8.18
N ASN A 338 55.15 -1.05 9.01
CA ASN A 338 56.14 -0.04 8.65
C ASN A 338 57.12 -0.51 7.56
N LYS A 339 57.21 -1.81 7.28
CA LYS A 339 58.08 -2.33 6.21
C LYS A 339 57.50 -2.10 4.82
N THR A 340 56.18 -2.22 4.69
CA THR A 340 55.47 -2.16 3.40
C THR A 340 54.70 -0.86 3.22
N ASP A 341 54.12 -0.32 4.29
CA ASP A 341 53.11 0.74 4.24
C ASP A 341 53.47 1.92 5.16
N LYS A 342 54.77 2.21 5.28
CA LYS A 342 55.28 3.30 6.12
C LYS A 342 54.60 4.64 5.82
N GLU A 343 54.37 4.91 4.54
CA GLU A 343 53.74 6.14 4.05
C GLU A 343 52.35 6.37 4.65
N PHE A 344 51.57 5.31 4.85
CA PHE A 344 50.27 5.41 5.52
C PHE A 344 50.43 5.89 6.97
N ASN A 345 51.32 5.24 7.73
CA ASN A 345 51.53 5.58 9.13
C ASN A 345 52.13 6.99 9.30
N ASP A 346 53.03 7.39 8.40
CA ASP A 346 53.62 8.73 8.35
C ASP A 346 52.53 9.77 8.04
N TYR A 347 51.65 9.52 7.05
CA TYR A 347 50.54 10.42 6.73
C TYR A 347 49.59 10.64 7.92
N ILE A 348 49.25 9.58 8.65
CA ILE A 348 48.42 9.66 9.86
C ILE A 348 49.09 10.52 10.93
N LYS A 349 50.39 10.35 11.13
CA LYS A 349 51.18 11.10 12.12
C LYS A 349 51.31 12.57 11.73
N ASP A 350 51.65 12.86 10.48
CA ASP A 350 51.87 14.21 9.96
C ASP A 350 50.59 15.04 9.99
N ASN A 351 49.45 14.41 9.72
CA ASN A 351 48.14 15.04 9.79
C ASN A 351 47.50 14.99 11.20
N LYS A 352 48.16 14.38 12.18
CA LYS A 352 47.68 14.23 13.57
C LYS A 352 46.30 13.55 13.64
N LEU A 353 46.13 12.45 12.92
CA LEU A 353 44.86 11.68 12.87
C LEU A 353 44.83 10.51 13.87
N ASN A 354 45.89 10.33 14.65
CA ASN A 354 46.04 9.29 15.67
C ASN A 354 45.71 9.79 17.09
N ASN A 355 44.78 10.74 17.23
CA ASN A 355 44.38 11.22 18.56
C ASN A 355 43.74 10.08 19.38
N PRO A 356 43.81 10.13 20.71
CA PRO A 356 43.09 9.18 21.56
C PRO A 356 41.57 9.24 21.32
N LEU A 357 40.87 8.12 21.51
CA LEU A 357 39.41 8.12 21.50
C LEU A 357 38.89 8.93 22.68
N ALA A 358 38.03 9.89 22.39
CA ALA A 358 37.34 10.71 23.39
C ALA A 358 35.83 10.72 23.12
N LYS A 359 35.04 11.12 24.12
CA LYS A 359 33.57 11.19 23.99
C LYS A 359 33.12 12.20 22.93
N ASP A 360 33.90 13.26 22.73
CA ASP A 360 33.66 14.32 21.74
C ASP A 360 34.36 14.05 20.38
N THR A 361 34.93 12.85 20.18
CA THR A 361 35.47 12.45 18.88
C THR A 361 34.35 12.42 17.85
N GLU A 362 34.50 13.17 16.77
CA GLU A 362 33.49 13.28 15.71
C GLU A 362 33.71 12.28 14.58
N VAL A 363 34.96 11.90 14.29
CA VAL A 363 35.26 10.93 13.22
C VAL A 363 36.20 9.85 13.72
N VAL A 364 35.82 8.59 13.48
CA VAL A 364 36.67 7.43 13.77
C VAL A 364 36.90 6.64 12.48
N TYR A 365 38.16 6.38 12.17
CA TYR A 365 38.57 5.50 11.06
C TYR A 365 38.89 4.10 11.56
N ILE A 366 38.27 3.09 10.93
CA ILE A 366 38.59 1.68 11.12
C ILE A 366 38.94 1.03 9.79
N SER A 367 39.64 -0.10 9.84
CA SER A 367 39.95 -0.89 8.63
C SER A 367 38.88 -1.95 8.38
N SER A 368 38.49 -2.13 7.13
CA SER A 368 37.54 -3.15 6.70
C SER A 368 38.03 -4.58 6.86
N ASN A 369 39.35 -4.83 6.95
CA ASN A 369 39.92 -6.19 7.08
C ASN A 369 40.32 -6.54 8.53
N LYS A 370 40.33 -5.57 9.44
CA LYS A 370 40.70 -5.82 10.85
C LYS A 370 39.48 -6.16 11.70
N LYS A 371 39.74 -6.73 12.88
CA LYS A 371 38.70 -6.89 13.90
C LYS A 371 38.21 -5.52 14.36
N PHE A 372 36.96 -5.43 14.79
CA PHE A 372 36.43 -4.20 15.37
C PHE A 372 37.30 -3.77 16.57
N PRO A 373 37.78 -2.51 16.61
CA PRO A 373 38.70 -2.06 17.65
C PRO A 373 38.13 -2.20 19.06
N LYS A 374 38.91 -2.83 19.96
CA LYS A 374 38.54 -3.00 21.38
C LYS A 374 38.16 -1.69 22.09
N PRO A 375 38.88 -0.57 21.91
CA PRO A 375 38.53 0.69 22.56
C PRO A 375 37.11 1.18 22.26
N LEU A 376 36.56 0.86 21.08
CA LEU A 376 35.18 1.25 20.71
C LEU A 376 34.12 0.43 21.46
N PHE A 377 34.45 -0.75 21.99
CA PHE A 377 33.57 -1.50 22.89
C PHE A 377 33.63 -1.00 24.33
N GLU A 378 34.81 -0.59 24.78
CA GLU A 378 35.07 -0.21 26.16
C GLU A 378 34.69 1.25 26.45
N SER A 379 34.58 2.08 25.41
CA SER A 379 34.21 3.49 25.53
C SER A 379 32.70 3.73 25.43
N ASP A 380 32.24 4.86 25.97
CA ASP A 380 30.89 5.39 25.75
C ASP A 380 30.67 6.01 24.34
N TRP A 381 31.69 6.01 23.48
CA TRP A 381 31.58 6.56 22.14
C TRP A 381 30.70 5.68 21.26
N GLN A 382 29.73 6.28 20.59
CA GLN A 382 28.82 5.59 19.68
C GLN A 382 28.70 6.39 18.38
N ALA A 383 28.87 5.70 17.25
CA ALA A 383 28.63 6.30 15.95
C ALA A 383 27.14 6.58 15.76
N GLU A 384 26.79 7.77 15.29
CA GLU A 384 25.45 8.12 14.85
C GLU A 384 25.20 7.70 13.40
N SER A 385 26.26 7.68 12.58
CA SER A 385 26.22 7.17 11.22
C SER A 385 27.49 6.41 10.85
N VAL A 386 27.37 5.55 9.84
CA VAL A 386 28.48 4.75 9.31
C VAL A 386 28.64 5.03 7.82
N LEU A 387 29.87 5.29 7.39
CA LEU A 387 30.25 5.43 5.99
C LEU A 387 31.19 4.29 5.59
N LEU A 388 30.69 3.42 4.71
CA LEU A 388 31.43 2.32 4.11
C LEU A 388 31.89 2.78 2.73
N LEU A 389 33.21 2.89 2.50
CA LEU A 389 33.75 3.32 1.20
C LEU A 389 33.81 2.19 0.16
N GLN A 390 33.30 1.01 0.53
CA GLN A 390 33.10 -0.15 -0.32
C GLN A 390 31.87 -0.94 0.13
N SER A 391 31.17 -1.56 -0.82
CA SER A 391 29.98 -2.37 -0.59
C SER A 391 30.29 -3.86 -0.39
N VAL A 392 31.31 -4.16 0.43
CA VAL A 392 31.77 -5.53 0.70
C VAL A 392 31.26 -5.99 2.07
N ARG A 393 30.67 -7.19 2.11
CA ARG A 393 30.20 -7.80 3.35
C ARG A 393 31.38 -8.24 4.20
N ASN A 394 31.41 -7.83 5.46
CA ASN A 394 32.33 -8.39 6.44
C ASN A 394 31.55 -8.93 7.64
N PRO A 395 31.28 -10.25 7.71
CA PRO A 395 30.49 -10.84 8.80
C PRO A 395 31.04 -10.57 10.21
N LYS A 396 32.34 -10.22 10.34
CA LYS A 396 32.96 -9.87 11.62
C LYS A 396 32.72 -8.42 12.03
N LEU A 397 32.41 -7.53 11.09
CA LEU A 397 32.20 -6.11 11.33
C LEU A 397 30.74 -5.68 11.15
N ASP A 398 30.01 -6.29 10.21
CA ASP A 398 28.61 -5.96 9.91
C ASP A 398 27.71 -5.81 11.15
N PRO A 399 27.80 -6.69 12.19
CA PRO A 399 26.97 -6.56 13.39
C PRO A 399 27.18 -5.25 14.17
N PHE A 400 28.30 -4.56 13.97
CA PHE A 400 28.63 -3.31 14.66
C PHE A 400 28.21 -2.06 13.87
N PHE A 401 27.71 -2.23 12.65
CA PHE A 401 27.30 -1.13 11.78
C PHE A 401 25.80 -0.82 11.86
N ASP A 402 25.02 -1.57 12.63
CA ASP A 402 23.58 -1.37 12.78
C ASP A 402 23.26 0.01 13.40
N ARG A 403 22.99 0.99 12.54
CA ARG A 403 22.74 2.40 12.88
C ARG A 403 21.62 2.95 12.01
N ASP A 404 21.01 4.06 12.43
CA ASP A 404 19.90 4.71 11.71
C ASP A 404 20.29 5.23 10.30
N LEU A 405 21.59 5.44 10.07
CA LEU A 405 22.12 5.76 8.75
C LEU A 405 23.44 5.01 8.50
N VAL A 406 23.42 4.11 7.52
CA VAL A 406 24.58 3.39 7.01
C VAL A 406 24.71 3.68 5.52
N ILE A 407 25.75 4.39 5.12
CA ILE A 407 26.01 4.75 3.74
C ILE A 407 27.01 3.77 3.14
N HIS A 408 26.61 3.10 2.08
CA HIS A 408 27.46 2.34 1.18
C HIS A 408 27.84 3.23 0.00
N PHE A 409 29.05 3.79 0.01
CA PHE A 409 29.55 4.65 -1.04
C PHE A 409 30.48 3.85 -1.96
N ASP A 410 29.96 3.40 -3.10
CA ASP A 410 30.72 2.55 -4.03
C ASP A 410 30.29 2.69 -5.49
N GLU A 411 31.04 2.12 -6.43
CA GLU A 411 30.66 2.11 -7.85
C GLU A 411 29.56 1.09 -8.13
N VAL A 412 29.66 -0.09 -7.50
CA VAL A 412 28.78 -1.23 -7.73
C VAL A 412 28.06 -1.60 -6.43
N GLU A 413 26.76 -1.85 -6.53
CA GLU A 413 25.97 -2.37 -5.42
C GLU A 413 26.44 -3.77 -5.03
N SER A 414 26.41 -4.07 -3.72
CA SER A 414 26.68 -5.44 -3.26
C SER A 414 25.77 -6.43 -3.98
N GLN A 415 26.29 -7.59 -4.40
CA GLN A 415 25.50 -8.63 -5.09
C GLN A 415 24.20 -8.96 -4.33
N MET A 416 24.20 -8.97 -2.99
CA MET A 416 22.98 -9.22 -2.19
C MET A 416 22.00 -8.04 -2.11
N GLY A 417 22.45 -6.79 -2.32
CA GLY A 417 21.57 -5.63 -2.47
C GLY A 417 20.72 -5.74 -3.75
N SER A 418 21.32 -6.26 -4.82
CA SER A 418 20.64 -6.45 -6.11
C SER A 418 19.63 -7.61 -6.14
N TYR A 419 19.82 -8.66 -5.32
CA TYR A 419 18.99 -9.88 -5.35
C TYR A 419 17.73 -9.85 -4.47
N ARG A 420 17.50 -8.78 -3.69
CA ARG A 420 16.38 -8.73 -2.72
C ARG A 420 15.33 -7.65 -3.01
N ASN A 421 15.18 -7.19 -4.25
CA ASN A 421 14.08 -6.29 -4.57
C ASN A 421 12.72 -6.96 -4.29
N MET A 422 11.93 -6.32 -3.40
CA MET A 422 10.53 -6.57 -2.98
C MET A 422 10.35 -7.10 -1.53
N HIS A 423 10.13 -6.16 -0.61
CA HIS A 423 9.31 -6.27 0.61
C HIS A 423 9.83 -7.08 1.82
N ILE A 424 11.12 -6.98 2.20
CA ILE A 424 11.61 -7.48 3.50
C ILE A 424 12.54 -6.43 4.12
N ALA A 425 12.32 -6.07 5.39
CA ALA A 425 13.16 -5.14 6.16
C ALA A 425 14.64 -5.57 6.17
N GLY A 426 15.56 -4.61 6.05
CA GLY A 426 17.01 -4.86 5.96
C GLY A 426 17.57 -4.87 4.54
N GLN A 427 16.99 -4.05 3.64
CA GLN A 427 17.51 -3.83 2.28
C GLN A 427 18.38 -2.58 2.23
N ILE A 428 19.33 -2.55 1.29
CA ILE A 428 20.11 -1.35 1.00
C ILE A 428 19.32 -0.55 -0.03
N GLN A 429 18.78 0.61 0.36
CA GLN A 429 18.04 1.46 -0.56
C GLN A 429 19.01 2.21 -1.49
N LYS A 430 18.86 2.04 -2.81
CA LYS A 430 19.56 2.89 -3.78
C LYS A 430 19.01 4.32 -3.73
N ILE A 431 19.92 5.29 -3.61
CA ILE A 431 19.61 6.73 -3.57
C ILE A 431 20.11 7.44 -4.80
#